data_AF-A0A538B2E9-F1
#
_entry.id   AF-A0A538B2E9-F1
#
_cell.length_a   1.000
_cell.length_b   1.000
_cell.length_c   1.000
_cell.angle_alpha   90.00
_cell.angle_beta   90.00
_cell.angle_gamma   90.00
#
_symmetry.space_group_name_H-M   'P 1'
#
loop_
_entity.id
_entity.type
_entity.pdbx_description
1 polymer ?
#
loop_
_entity_poly.entity_id
_entity_poly.type
_entity_poly.pdbx_seq_one_letter_code
_entity_poly.pdbx_strand_id
1 'polypeptide(L)' 'GVVDTREALRQAHELDLDLVEVAPQADPPVCRIMDYGKFKYERDVRQKEARKKQSRTGLKEIKFRPKIDP' A
#
# COMPACT_ATOMS: atom_id res chain seq x y z
N GLY A 1 11.19 -20.30 -8.22
CA GLY A 1 11.68 -21.33 -7.27
C GLY A 1 12.33 -20.64 -6.10
N VAL A 2 12.75 -21.39 -5.08
CA VAL A 2 13.61 -20.86 -4.02
C VAL A 2 15.02 -20.75 -4.56
N VAL A 3 15.64 -19.58 -4.45
CA VAL A 3 16.98 -19.27 -4.97
C VAL A 3 17.84 -18.72 -3.85
N ASP A 4 19.17 -18.85 -3.98
CA ASP A 4 20.10 -18.22 -3.05
C ASP A 4 20.05 -16.69 -3.18
N THR A 5 20.23 -15.99 -2.06
CA THR A 5 20.23 -14.52 -2.02
C THR A 5 21.23 -13.90 -2.99
N ARG A 6 22.42 -14.50 -3.15
CA ARG A 6 23.45 -13.98 -4.07
C ARG A 6 23.04 -14.11 -5.52
N GLU A 7 22.38 -15.21 -5.86
CA GLU A 7 21.86 -15.42 -7.21
C GLU A 7 20.75 -14.43 -7.51
N ALA A 8 19.83 -14.23 -6.56
CA ALA A 8 18.73 -13.27 -6.68
C ALA A 8 19.24 -11.83 -6.85
N LEU A 9 20.27 -11.43 -6.09
CA LEU A 9 20.91 -10.12 -6.23
C LEU A 9 21.58 -9.96 -7.59
N ARG A 10 22.28 -10.98 -8.08
CA ARG A 10 22.90 -10.96 -9.40
C ARG A 10 21.86 -10.78 -10.51
N GLN A 11 20.75 -11.54 -10.45
CA GLN A 11 19.66 -11.42 -11.42
C GLN A 11 19.01 -10.03 -11.38
N ALA A 12 18.87 -9.43 -10.20
CA ALA A 12 18.36 -8.06 -10.08
C ALA A 12 19.30 -7.04 -10.73
N HIS A 13 20.62 -7.16 -10.48
CA HIS A 13 21.63 -6.31 -11.10
C HIS A 13 21.71 -6.48 -12.63
N GLU A 14 21.60 -7.71 -13.15
CA GLU A 14 21.59 -7.98 -14.60
C GLU A 14 20.40 -7.33 -15.31
N LEU A 15 19.31 -7.07 -14.57
CA LEU A 15 18.09 -6.44 -15.07
C LEU A 15 18.01 -4.95 -14.74
N ASP A 16 19.04 -4.36 -14.11
CA ASP A 16 19.05 -2.99 -13.59
C ASP A 16 17.84 -2.67 -12.67
N LEU A 17 17.42 -3.65 -11.87
CA LEU A 17 16.31 -3.57 -10.93
C LEU A 17 16.75 -3.91 -9.50
N ASP A 18 15.86 -3.72 -8.53
CA ASP A 18 16.13 -4.03 -7.13
C ASP A 18 15.55 -5.38 -6.72
N LEU A 19 16.25 -6.11 -5.85
CA LEU A 19 15.69 -7.25 -5.13
C LEU A 19 14.92 -6.75 -3.90
N VAL A 20 13.59 -6.82 -3.92
CA VAL A 20 12.73 -6.29 -2.85
C VAL A 20 12.03 -7.42 -2.10
N GLU A 21 12.20 -7.47 -0.79
CA GLU A 21 11.47 -8.38 0.11
C GLU A 21 10.01 -7.94 0.25
N VAL A 22 9.06 -8.71 -0.28
CA VAL A 22 7.63 -8.39 -0.23
C VAL A 22 6.91 -9.08 0.92
N ALA A 23 7.38 -10.25 1.33
CA ALA A 23 6.84 -10.98 2.48
C ALA A 23 8.00 -11.56 3.33
N PRO A 24 8.49 -10.80 4.32
CA PRO A 24 9.58 -11.25 5.18
C PRO A 24 9.14 -12.32 6.20
N GLN A 25 7.83 -12.45 6.46
CA GLN A 25 7.27 -13.40 7.43
C GLN A 25 6.96 -14.78 6.83
N ALA A 26 7.16 -14.96 5.52
CA ALA A 26 6.99 -16.25 4.87
C ALA A 26 8.25 -17.12 5.08
N ASP A 27 8.06 -18.44 5.12
CA ASP A 27 9.17 -19.41 5.15
C ASP A 27 9.17 -20.22 3.84
N PRO A 28 10.11 -19.99 2.92
CA PRO A 28 11.18 -18.97 2.94
C PRO A 28 10.68 -17.55 2.60
N PRO A 29 11.44 -16.49 2.94
CA PRO A 29 11.08 -15.11 2.61
C PRO A 29 10.83 -14.92 1.12
N VAL A 30 9.76 -14.21 0.78
CA VAL A 30 9.39 -13.97 -0.63
C VAL A 30 9.96 -12.64 -1.08
N CYS A 31 10.92 -12.70 -2.00
CA CYS A 31 11.51 -11.55 -2.67
C CYS A 31 10.97 -11.42 -4.10
N ARG A 32 10.88 -10.20 -4.62
CA ARG A 32 10.51 -9.90 -6.00
C ARG A 32 11.50 -8.88 -6.58
N ILE A 33 11.96 -9.13 -7.79
CA ILE A 33 12.78 -8.19 -8.55
C ILE A 33 11.86 -7.10 -9.12
N MET A 34 12.03 -5.85 -8.69
CA MET A 34 11.24 -4.70 -9.16
C MET A 34 11.97 -3.38 -8.88
N ASP A 35 11.54 -2.30 -9.54
CA ASP A 35 11.97 -0.94 -9.19
C ASP A 35 11.27 -0.49 -7.90
N TYR A 36 12.06 -0.35 -6.82
CA TYR A 36 11.52 0.03 -5.52
C TYR A 36 10.99 1.47 -5.49
N GLY A 37 11.61 2.39 -6.24
CA GLY A 37 11.20 3.78 -6.33
C GLY A 37 9.83 3.93 -6.97
N LYS A 38 9.62 3.27 -8.10
CA LYS A 38 8.34 3.22 -8.80
C LYS A 38 7.25 2.57 -7.92
N PHE A 39 7.56 1.43 -7.28
CA PHE A 39 6.63 0.75 -6.39
C PHE A 39 6.17 1.65 -5.23
N LYS A 40 7.10 2.37 -4.59
CA LYS A 40 6.78 3.30 -3.50
C LYS A 40 5.84 4.41 -3.98
N TYR A 41 6.10 4.99 -5.15
CA TYR A 41 5.25 6.01 -5.74
C TYR A 41 3.83 5.48 -6.02
N GLU A 42 3.71 4.34 -6.69
CA GLU A 42 2.43 3.72 -7.00
C GLU A 42 1.63 3.37 -5.74
N ARG A 43 2.32 2.86 -4.70
CA ARG A 43 1.70 2.57 -3.40
C ARG A 43 1.14 3.83 -2.75
N ASP A 44 1.91 4.92 -2.75
CA ASP A 44 1.50 6.19 -2.15
C ASP A 44 0.33 6.82 -2.94
N VAL A 45 0.36 6.76 -4.27
CA VAL A 45 -0.75 7.19 -5.13
C VAL A 45 -2.00 6.36 -4.84
N ARG A 46 -1.88 5.03 -4.84
CA ARG A 46 -2.99 4.11 -4.52
C ARG A 46 -3.58 4.37 -3.13
N GLN A 47 -2.74 4.64 -2.13
CA GLN A 47 -3.20 4.97 -0.78
C GLN A 47 -3.95 6.32 -0.75
N LYS A 48 -3.47 7.32 -1.47
CA LYS A 48 -4.16 8.62 -1.60
C LYS A 48 -5.51 8.46 -2.28
N GLU A 49 -5.59 7.68 -3.35
CA GLU A 49 -6.86 7.39 -4.04
C GLU A 49 -7.83 6.62 -3.17
N ALA A 50 -7.36 5.60 -2.43
CA ALA A 50 -8.18 4.84 -1.50
C ALA A 50 -8.76 5.75 -0.40
N ARG A 51 -7.95 6.65 0.17
CA ARG A 51 -8.42 7.65 1.16
C ARG A 51 -9.45 8.62 0.59
N LYS A 52 -9.31 9.04 -0.68
CA LYS A 52 -10.29 9.90 -1.35
C LYS A 52 -11.60 9.16 -1.61
N LYS A 53 -11.55 7.89 -2.01
CA LYS A 53 -12.71 7.05 -2.30
C LYS A 53 -13.42 6.55 -1.03
N GLN A 54 -12.74 6.55 0.11
CA GLN A 54 -13.33 6.20 1.39
C GLN A 54 -14.44 7.21 1.76
N SER A 55 -15.70 6.80 1.69
CA SER A 55 -16.84 7.64 2.08
C SER A 55 -16.78 7.93 3.59
N ARG A 56 -16.41 9.16 3.96
CA ARG A 56 -16.51 9.63 5.35
C ARG A 56 -17.95 10.08 5.60
N THR A 57 -18.80 9.15 5.98
CA THR A 57 -20.16 9.48 6.44
C THR A 57 -20.05 10.11 7.82
N GLY A 58 -20.18 11.43 7.90
CA GLY A 58 -20.34 12.16 9.15
C GLY A 58 -21.78 12.05 9.65
N LEU A 59 -21.97 11.77 10.93
CA LEU A 59 -23.28 11.74 11.56
C LEU A 59 -23.85 13.18 11.56
N LYS A 60 -24.92 13.42 10.79
CA LYS A 60 -25.59 14.72 10.75
C LYS A 60 -26.68 14.73 11.83
N GLU A 61 -26.33 15.15 13.04
CA GLU A 61 -27.31 15.31 14.12
C GLU A 61 -28.16 16.55 13.88
N ILE A 62 -29.48 16.39 13.81
CA ILE A 62 -30.44 17.49 13.78
C ILE A 62 -31.00 17.64 15.19
N LYS A 63 -30.68 18.75 15.87
CA LYS A 63 -31.24 19.10 17.17
C LYS A 63 -32.54 19.87 16.96
N PHE A 64 -33.67 19.24 17.26
CA PHE A 64 -34.97 19.90 17.29
C PHE A 64 -35.16 20.64 18.61
N ARG A 65 -35.64 21.88 18.55
CA ARG A 65 -36.16 22.61 19.70
C ARG A 65 -37.68 22.75 19.52
N PRO A 66 -38.50 22.45 20.53
CA PRO A 66 -39.91 22.77 20.45
C PRO A 66 -40.06 24.29 20.38
N LYS A 67 -40.54 24.80 19.24
CA LYS A 67 -41.13 26.15 19.19
C LYS A 67 -42.56 25.99 19.69
N ILE A 68 -42.78 26.42 20.92
CA ILE A 68 -44.12 26.64 21.46
C ILE A 68 -44.41 28.12 21.20
N ASP A 69 -45.41 28.39 20.37
CA ASP A 69 -46.10 29.68 20.21
C ASP A 69 -47.56 29.34 19.86
N PRO A 70 -48.58 30.11 20.30
CA PRO A 70 -48.61 31.20 21.29
C PRO A 70 -49.06 30.77 22.69
#